data_AF-U5I4P8-F1
#
_entry.id   AF-U5I4P8-F1
#
_cell.length_a   1.000
_cell.length_b   1.000
_cell.length_c   1.000
_cell.angle_alpha   90.00
_cell.angle_beta   90.00
_cell.angle_gamma   90.00
#
_symmetry.space_group_name_H-M   'P 1'
#
loop_
_entity.id
_entity.type
_entity.pdbx_description
1 polymer ?
#
loop_
_entity_poly.entity_id
_entity_poly.type
_entity_poly.pdbx_seq_one_letter_code
_entity_poly.pdbx_strand_id
1 'polypeptide(L)'
;ISAKYHNEPCVKYIGPNGSGHYVKMVHNGIEYSDMQLIAESYMLLKHFLGMDNIEISNIFKKWNKGELRSYLIEITGNILCKQDSEGKFIVDYILDSASSKGTGAWTAKSALELCMPTSIITESVFSRYLSAFKVNRMLASTILLGPKKSTVTEFQKEKFIEDIRKALYLGKIIAYAQGFALMKKASEHYQWNLNFSNIAKIFREGCIIRADFLNYIVSEYSANNDLLDLLFTVSLKDIINLYQHSLRNVIVTATNQGISIP
;
A
#
# COMPACT_ATOMS: atom_id res chain seq x y z
N ILE A 1 1.77 20.93 -18.96
CA ILE A 1 2.64 21.10 -17.76
C ILE A 1 2.72 19.75 -17.06
N SER A 2 3.90 19.25 -16.73
CA SER A 2 4.10 17.99 -15.98
C SER A 2 5.01 18.24 -14.78
N ALA A 3 4.91 17.38 -13.75
CA ALA A 3 5.96 17.29 -12.75
C ALA A 3 7.30 16.85 -13.40
N LYS A 4 8.40 17.10 -12.69
CA LYS A 4 9.75 16.72 -13.12
C LYS A 4 10.48 16.05 -11.97
N TYR A 5 11.13 14.92 -12.22
CA TYR A 5 12.02 14.24 -11.28
C TYR A 5 13.45 14.35 -11.81
N HIS A 6 14.34 15.03 -11.08
CA HIS A 6 15.72 15.31 -11.52
C HIS A 6 15.78 15.90 -12.95
N ASN A 7 14.95 16.93 -13.21
CA ASN A 7 14.76 17.56 -14.53
C ASN A 7 14.15 16.68 -15.64
N GLU A 8 13.90 15.39 -15.41
CA GLU A 8 13.17 14.52 -16.33
C GLU A 8 11.65 14.73 -16.17
N PRO A 9 10.90 15.07 -17.23
CA PRO A 9 9.45 15.17 -17.17
C PRO A 9 8.80 13.83 -16.83
N CYS A 10 7.87 13.82 -15.87
CA CYS A 10 7.04 12.67 -15.53
C CYS A 10 5.88 12.51 -16.54
N VAL A 11 6.23 12.44 -17.83
CA VAL A 11 5.32 12.18 -18.95
C VAL A 11 6.09 11.45 -20.06
N LYS A 12 5.50 10.38 -20.58
CA LYS A 12 6.04 9.58 -21.69
C LYS A 12 4.87 9.10 -22.55
N TYR A 13 5.14 8.81 -23.82
CA TYR A 13 4.22 8.01 -24.62
C TYR A 13 4.18 6.59 -24.05
N ILE A 14 2.99 6.12 -23.67
CA ILE A 14 2.79 4.83 -23.00
C ILE A 14 2.66 3.69 -24.00
N GLY A 15 1.90 3.91 -25.07
CA GLY A 15 1.56 2.90 -26.05
C GLY A 15 0.31 3.30 -26.84
N PRO A 16 -0.17 2.43 -27.74
CA PRO A 16 -1.34 2.72 -28.57
C PRO A 16 -2.65 2.67 -27.76
N ASN A 17 -3.74 3.11 -28.38
CA ASN A 17 -5.12 2.92 -27.92
C ASN A 17 -5.33 3.40 -26.46
N GLY A 18 -5.98 2.59 -25.62
CA GLY A 18 -6.28 2.88 -24.22
C GLY A 18 -5.15 2.60 -23.22
N SER A 19 -3.93 2.29 -23.67
CA SER A 19 -2.82 1.88 -22.79
C SER A 19 -2.49 2.89 -21.69
N GLY A 20 -2.53 4.19 -21.98
CA GLY A 20 -2.32 5.24 -20.98
C GLY A 20 -3.39 5.24 -19.88
N HIS A 21 -4.66 5.03 -20.25
CA HIS A 21 -5.75 4.89 -19.28
C HIS A 21 -5.62 3.62 -18.45
N TYR A 22 -5.17 2.53 -19.07
CA TYR A 22 -4.92 1.26 -18.37
C TYR A 22 -3.80 1.39 -17.33
N VAL A 23 -2.68 2.02 -17.69
CA VAL A 23 -1.58 2.30 -16.74
C VAL A 23 -2.08 3.18 -15.58
N LYS A 24 -2.95 4.16 -15.85
CA LYS A 24 -3.56 4.97 -14.78
C LYS A 24 -4.51 4.18 -13.88
N MET A 25 -5.28 3.26 -14.46
CA MET A 25 -6.15 2.35 -13.71
C MET A 25 -5.31 1.51 -12.74
N VAL A 26 -4.25 0.85 -13.23
CA VAL A 26 -3.35 0.05 -12.38
C VAL A 26 -2.65 0.91 -11.31
N HIS A 27 -2.20 2.13 -11.65
CA HIS A 27 -1.69 3.08 -10.65
C HIS A 27 -2.68 3.28 -9.49
N ASN A 28 -3.96 3.47 -9.77
CA ASN A 28 -4.97 3.63 -8.71
C ASN A 28 -5.24 2.33 -7.95
N GLY A 29 -5.05 1.17 -8.57
CA GLY A 29 -5.05 -0.11 -7.86
C GLY A 29 -3.92 -0.20 -6.83
N ILE A 30 -2.69 0.12 -7.24
CA ILE A 30 -1.51 0.18 -6.35
C ILE A 30 -1.72 1.21 -5.24
N GLU A 31 -2.30 2.38 -5.55
CA GLU A 31 -2.66 3.40 -4.57
C GLU A 31 -3.60 2.87 -3.49
N TYR A 32 -4.60 2.05 -3.88
CA TYR A 32 -5.52 1.45 -2.90
C TYR A 32 -4.81 0.47 -1.99
N SER A 33 -3.89 -0.36 -2.52
CA SER A 33 -3.06 -1.25 -1.71
C SER A 33 -2.16 -0.48 -0.74
N ASP A 34 -1.45 0.54 -1.19
CA ASP A 34 -0.58 1.36 -0.33
C ASP A 34 -1.38 1.97 0.84
N MET A 35 -2.54 2.56 0.55
CA MET A 35 -3.41 3.14 1.58
C MET A 35 -3.93 2.09 2.57
N GLN A 36 -4.29 0.90 2.08
CA GLN A 36 -4.80 -0.19 2.91
C GLN A 36 -3.72 -0.76 3.83
N LEU A 37 -2.51 -1.02 3.32
CA LEU A 37 -1.36 -1.48 4.11
C LEU A 37 -0.96 -0.45 5.19
N ILE A 38 -1.04 0.84 4.86
CA ILE A 38 -0.80 1.93 5.83
C ILE A 38 -1.89 1.92 6.92
N ALA A 39 -3.16 1.75 6.55
CA ALA A 39 -4.28 1.69 7.48
C ALA A 39 -4.16 0.48 8.43
N GLU A 40 -3.74 -0.68 7.94
CA GLU A 40 -3.46 -1.87 8.76
C GLU A 40 -2.32 -1.63 9.75
N SER A 41 -1.24 -1.00 9.29
CA SER A 41 -0.13 -0.61 10.14
C SER A 41 -0.59 0.33 11.26
N TYR A 42 -1.41 1.32 10.93
CA TYR A 42 -2.05 2.20 11.91
C TYR A 42 -2.94 1.43 12.90
N MET A 43 -3.77 0.50 12.42
CA MET A 43 -4.66 -0.31 13.26
C MET A 43 -3.88 -1.16 14.26
N LEU A 44 -2.76 -1.76 13.85
CA LEU A 44 -1.88 -2.51 14.75
C LEU A 44 -1.25 -1.59 15.81
N LEU A 45 -0.69 -0.46 15.41
CA LEU A 45 -0.09 0.50 16.36
C LEU A 45 -1.12 1.01 17.37
N LYS A 46 -2.32 1.37 16.91
CA LYS A 46 -3.36 1.95 17.77
C LYS A 46 -4.06 0.92 18.65
N HIS A 47 -4.55 -0.17 18.07
CA HIS A 47 -5.45 -1.09 18.78
C HIS A 47 -4.77 -2.29 19.42
N PHE A 48 -3.56 -2.65 18.97
CA PHE A 48 -2.75 -3.69 19.61
C PHE A 48 -1.72 -3.09 20.56
N LEU A 49 -0.91 -2.13 20.09
CA LEU A 49 0.13 -1.52 20.93
C LEU A 49 -0.38 -0.39 21.84
N GLY A 50 -1.62 0.07 21.63
CA GLY A 50 -2.27 1.06 22.49
C GLY A 50 -1.70 2.47 22.35
N MET A 51 -1.08 2.77 21.20
CA MET A 51 -0.39 4.04 20.98
C MET A 51 -1.37 5.16 20.65
N ASP A 52 -1.05 6.38 21.08
CA ASP A 52 -1.82 7.58 20.75
C ASP A 52 -1.47 8.15 19.36
N ASN A 53 -2.27 9.10 18.89
CA ASN A 53 -2.10 9.66 17.54
C ASN A 53 -0.78 10.42 17.35
N ILE A 54 -0.24 11.04 18.40
CA ILE A 54 1.03 11.78 18.34
C ILE A 54 2.19 10.79 18.22
N GLU A 55 2.19 9.74 19.03
CA GLU A 55 3.18 8.65 18.97
C GLU A 55 3.20 8.01 17.59
N ILE A 56 2.02 7.66 17.06
CA ILE A 56 1.90 7.06 15.72
C ILE A 56 2.34 8.06 14.63
N SER A 57 1.96 9.34 14.73
CA SER A 57 2.46 10.40 13.84
C SER A 57 3.99 10.42 13.79
N ASN A 58 4.63 10.34 14.96
CA ASN A 58 6.09 10.38 15.06
C ASN A 58 6.74 9.14 14.43
N ILE A 59 6.11 7.96 14.56
CA ILE A 59 6.53 6.73 13.89
C ILE A 59 6.46 6.89 12.36
N PHE A 60 5.34 7.35 11.80
CA PHE A 60 5.22 7.55 10.35
C PHE A 60 6.20 8.61 9.84
N LYS A 61 6.42 9.70 10.59
CA LYS A 61 7.45 10.71 10.27
C LYS A 61 8.86 10.13 10.31
N LYS A 62 9.15 9.19 11.21
CA LYS A 62 10.43 8.46 11.26
C LYS A 62 10.56 7.51 10.07
N TRP A 63 9.52 6.74 9.75
CA TRP A 63 9.51 5.84 8.60
C TRP A 63 9.67 6.59 7.28
N ASN A 64 9.14 7.81 7.17
CA ASN A 64 9.30 8.66 5.98
C ASN A 64 10.73 9.16 5.76
N LYS A 65 11.65 8.97 6.72
CA LYS A 65 13.07 9.29 6.57
C LYS A 65 13.90 8.08 6.11
N GLY A 66 13.28 6.90 5.98
CA GLY A 66 13.93 5.66 5.56
C GLY A 66 13.35 5.11 4.26
N GLU A 67 13.38 3.79 4.09
CA GLU A 67 12.96 3.11 2.86
C GLU A 67 11.47 3.28 2.51
N LEU A 68 10.64 3.63 3.49
CA LEU A 68 9.21 3.92 3.29
C LEU A 68 8.94 5.34 2.80
N ARG A 69 9.99 6.15 2.54
CA ARG A 69 9.84 7.54 2.09
C ARG A 69 8.93 7.65 0.87
N SER A 70 7.76 8.26 1.09
CA SER A 70 6.71 8.39 0.11
C SER A 70 5.69 9.44 0.51
N TYR A 71 4.95 9.94 -0.47
CA TYR A 71 3.90 10.93 -0.20
C TYR A 71 2.83 10.41 0.76
N LEU A 72 2.39 9.15 0.61
CA LEU A 72 1.35 8.57 1.44
C LEU A 72 1.79 8.41 2.91
N ILE A 73 3.05 8.03 3.16
CA ILE A 73 3.61 7.94 4.51
C ILE A 73 3.76 9.35 5.12
N GLU A 74 4.21 10.33 4.33
CA GLU A 74 4.31 11.73 4.76
C GLU A 74 2.96 12.30 5.22
N ILE A 75 1.93 12.22 4.38
CA ILE A 75 0.62 12.78 4.72
C ILE A 75 -0.02 12.01 5.88
N THR A 76 0.25 10.71 6.04
CA THR A 76 -0.25 9.94 7.18
C THR A 76 0.30 10.50 8.49
N GLY A 77 1.61 10.77 8.55
CA GLY A 77 2.22 11.43 9.71
C GLY A 77 1.64 12.81 10.01
N ASN A 78 1.25 13.56 8.98
CA ASN A 78 0.63 14.89 9.15
C ASN A 78 -0.85 14.81 9.56
N ILE A 79 -1.61 13.86 9.01
CA ILE A 79 -3.03 13.64 9.31
C ILE A 79 -3.20 13.25 10.77
N LEU A 80 -2.37 12.34 11.28
CA LEU A 80 -2.51 11.80 12.64
C LEU A 80 -2.30 12.87 13.72
N CYS A 81 -1.41 13.85 13.51
CA CYS A 81 -1.22 14.95 14.46
C CYS A 81 -2.16 16.15 14.23
N LYS A 82 -3.09 16.08 13.28
CA LYS A 82 -3.98 17.21 12.97
C LYS A 82 -5.12 17.28 13.99
N GLN A 83 -5.18 18.40 14.71
CA GLN A 83 -6.26 18.72 15.64
C GLN A 83 -7.18 19.82 15.07
N ASP A 84 -8.43 19.83 15.53
CA ASP A 84 -9.39 20.91 15.33
C ASP A 84 -9.16 22.06 16.34
N SER A 85 -10.06 23.05 16.35
CA SER A 85 -9.99 24.20 17.28
C SER A 85 -10.22 23.84 18.75
N GLU A 86 -10.75 22.64 19.05
CA GLU A 86 -11.00 22.15 20.41
C GLU A 86 -9.87 21.21 20.89
N GLY A 87 -8.82 21.01 20.09
CA GLY A 87 -7.72 20.10 20.39
C GLY A 87 -8.04 18.62 20.14
N LYS A 88 -9.17 18.31 19.49
CA LYS A 88 -9.55 16.93 19.14
C LYS A 88 -8.84 16.51 17.86
N PHE A 89 -8.29 15.29 17.84
CA PHE A 89 -7.67 14.75 16.64
C PHE A 89 -8.71 14.46 15.57
N ILE A 90 -8.61 15.13 14.42
CA ILE A 90 -9.63 15.09 13.36
C ILE A 90 -9.87 13.65 12.89
N VAL A 91 -8.81 12.84 12.78
CA VAL A 91 -8.88 11.45 12.31
C VAL A 91 -9.84 10.57 13.11
N ASP A 92 -10.00 10.84 14.41
CA ASP A 92 -10.86 10.05 15.30
C ASP A 92 -12.35 10.37 15.14
N TYR A 93 -12.67 11.46 14.44
CA TYR A 93 -14.05 11.92 14.19
C TYR A 93 -14.48 11.73 12.73
N ILE A 94 -13.60 11.23 11.87
CA ILE A 94 -13.94 10.87 10.49
C ILE A 94 -14.69 9.55 10.49
N LEU A 95 -15.84 9.51 9.79
CA LEU A 95 -16.60 8.28 9.60
C LEU A 95 -15.74 7.22 8.87
N ASP A 96 -15.63 6.04 9.45
CA ASP A 96 -14.88 4.88 8.96
C ASP A 96 -15.61 4.15 7.82
N SER A 97 -15.96 4.90 6.76
CA SER A 97 -16.63 4.43 5.56
C SER A 97 -15.91 4.98 4.32
N ALA A 98 -14.96 4.23 3.81
CA ALA A 98 -14.16 4.64 2.66
C ALA A 98 -14.99 4.63 1.38
N SER A 99 -15.00 5.77 0.68
CA SER A 99 -15.59 5.86 -0.65
C SER A 99 -14.65 5.26 -1.73
N SER A 100 -15.24 4.89 -2.86
CA SER A 100 -14.52 4.44 -4.06
C SER A 100 -15.16 5.06 -5.30
N LYS A 101 -14.34 5.49 -6.25
CA LYS A 101 -14.78 6.00 -7.56
C LYS A 101 -14.70 4.96 -8.68
N GLY A 102 -14.47 3.69 -8.32
CA GLY A 102 -14.49 2.55 -9.24
C GLY A 102 -13.13 2.16 -9.84
N THR A 103 -12.13 3.04 -9.92
CA THR A 103 -10.85 2.73 -10.59
C THR A 103 -10.09 1.56 -9.95
N GLY A 104 -10.07 1.44 -8.62
CA GLY A 104 -9.49 0.28 -7.94
C GLY A 104 -10.23 -1.03 -8.27
N ALA A 105 -11.56 -0.97 -8.36
CA ALA A 105 -12.39 -2.11 -8.74
C ALA A 105 -12.19 -2.52 -10.21
N TRP A 106 -11.94 -1.56 -11.10
CA TRP A 106 -11.59 -1.85 -12.49
C TRP A 106 -10.25 -2.59 -12.60
N THR A 107 -9.24 -2.23 -11.78
CA THR A 107 -7.99 -2.99 -11.71
C THR A 107 -8.22 -4.43 -11.28
N ALA A 108 -8.99 -4.64 -10.21
CA ALA A 108 -9.33 -5.99 -9.73
C ALA A 108 -10.13 -6.79 -10.78
N LYS A 109 -11.09 -6.16 -11.46
CA LYS A 109 -11.85 -6.80 -12.55
C LYS A 109 -10.95 -7.20 -13.72
N SER A 110 -10.06 -6.31 -14.14
CA SER A 110 -9.12 -6.59 -15.23
C SER A 110 -8.15 -7.71 -14.87
N ALA A 111 -7.71 -7.80 -13.61
CA ALA A 111 -6.90 -8.90 -13.13
C ALA A 111 -7.63 -10.24 -13.23
N LEU A 112 -8.91 -10.29 -12.87
CA LEU A 112 -9.75 -11.48 -13.05
C LEU A 112 -9.89 -11.86 -14.53
N GLU A 113 -10.14 -10.88 -15.41
CA GLU A 113 -10.26 -11.09 -16.87
C GLU A 113 -8.96 -11.62 -17.50
N LEU A 114 -7.81 -11.16 -17.02
CA LEU A 114 -6.48 -11.56 -17.52
C LEU A 114 -5.86 -12.73 -16.75
N CYS A 115 -6.60 -13.33 -15.81
CA CYS A 115 -6.15 -14.43 -14.95
C CYS A 115 -4.86 -14.11 -14.16
N MET A 116 -4.75 -12.90 -13.63
CA MET A 116 -3.59 -12.43 -12.87
C MET A 116 -3.87 -12.32 -11.36
N PRO A 117 -2.97 -12.83 -10.50
CA PRO A 117 -3.16 -12.80 -9.06
C PRO A 117 -2.79 -11.43 -8.46
N THR A 118 -3.74 -10.50 -8.43
CA THR A 118 -3.57 -9.18 -7.78
C THR A 118 -4.26 -9.11 -6.42
N SER A 119 -3.93 -10.05 -5.53
CA SER A 119 -4.64 -10.25 -4.26
C SER A 119 -4.69 -8.99 -3.39
N ILE A 120 -3.57 -8.28 -3.21
CA ILE A 120 -3.52 -7.11 -2.31
C ILE A 120 -4.35 -5.96 -2.87
N ILE A 121 -4.36 -5.79 -4.19
CA ILE A 121 -5.20 -4.78 -4.85
C ILE A 121 -6.67 -5.14 -4.68
N THR A 122 -7.03 -6.40 -4.90
CA THR A 122 -8.42 -6.87 -4.75
C THR A 122 -8.92 -6.75 -3.31
N GLU A 123 -8.14 -7.19 -2.32
CA GLU A 123 -8.49 -7.09 -0.91
C GLU A 123 -8.58 -5.64 -0.42
N SER A 124 -7.76 -4.73 -0.96
CA SER A 124 -7.91 -3.30 -0.66
C SER A 124 -9.23 -2.71 -1.18
N VAL A 125 -9.80 -3.26 -2.25
CA VAL A 125 -11.13 -2.88 -2.75
C VAL A 125 -12.22 -3.46 -1.83
N PHE A 126 -12.11 -4.74 -1.45
CA PHE A 126 -13.07 -5.37 -0.54
C PHE A 126 -13.06 -4.74 0.85
N SER A 127 -11.90 -4.34 1.36
CA SER A 127 -11.78 -3.62 2.64
C SER A 127 -12.56 -2.31 2.64
N ARG A 128 -12.53 -1.56 1.52
CA ARG A 128 -13.36 -0.36 1.36
C ARG A 128 -14.84 -0.70 1.35
N TYR A 129 -15.24 -1.73 0.62
CA TYR A 129 -16.63 -2.17 0.62
C TYR A 129 -17.08 -2.56 2.02
N LEU A 130 -16.32 -3.40 2.73
CA LEU A 130 -16.58 -3.79 4.12
C LEU A 130 -16.74 -2.56 5.04
N SER A 131 -15.90 -1.54 4.87
CA SER A 131 -16.01 -0.30 5.65
C SER A 131 -17.35 0.41 5.43
N ALA A 132 -17.93 0.36 4.23
CA ALA A 132 -19.22 0.97 3.91
C ALA A 132 -20.41 0.25 4.57
N PHE A 133 -20.28 -1.02 4.94
CA PHE A 133 -21.30 -1.77 5.70
C PHE A 133 -21.29 -1.40 7.20
N LYS A 134 -21.27 -0.10 7.52
CA LYS A 134 -21.15 0.41 8.91
C LYS A 134 -22.22 -0.12 9.83
N VAL A 135 -23.49 -0.12 9.40
CA VAL A 135 -24.62 -0.62 10.20
C VAL A 135 -24.42 -2.10 10.53
N ASN A 136 -24.07 -2.92 9.54
CA ASN A 136 -23.83 -4.34 9.75
C ASN A 136 -22.64 -4.57 10.69
N ARG A 137 -21.54 -3.81 10.55
CA ARG A 137 -20.38 -3.90 11.44
C ARG A 137 -20.71 -3.52 12.88
N MET A 138 -21.49 -2.46 13.08
CA MET A 138 -21.96 -2.05 14.41
C MET A 138 -22.82 -3.15 15.05
N LEU A 139 -23.79 -3.69 14.31
CA LEU A 139 -24.62 -4.80 14.82
C LEU A 139 -23.78 -6.03 15.14
N ALA A 140 -22.91 -6.45 14.21
CA ALA A 140 -22.02 -7.59 14.38
C ALA A 140 -21.11 -7.44 15.61
N SER A 141 -20.63 -6.24 15.92
CA SER A 141 -19.80 -5.99 17.11
C SER A 141 -20.51 -6.24 18.45
N THR A 142 -21.85 -6.26 18.45
CA THR A 142 -22.65 -6.56 19.66
C THR A 142 -23.00 -8.03 19.80
N ILE A 143 -22.86 -8.82 18.73
CA ILE A 143 -23.32 -10.22 18.65
C ILE A 143 -22.13 -11.19 18.54
N LEU A 144 -21.08 -10.81 17.81
CA LEU A 144 -19.92 -11.65 17.57
C LEU A 144 -18.83 -11.39 18.60
N LEU A 145 -18.23 -12.46 19.11
CA LEU A 145 -17.12 -12.40 20.06
C LEU A 145 -15.78 -12.51 19.33
N GLY A 146 -14.79 -11.76 19.81
CA GLY A 146 -13.38 -11.87 19.41
C GLY A 146 -12.51 -12.46 20.51
N PRO A 147 -11.23 -12.74 20.22
CA PRO A 147 -10.29 -13.20 21.24
C PRO A 147 -10.06 -12.13 22.31
N LYS A 148 -9.64 -12.58 23.50
CA LYS A 148 -9.20 -11.66 24.56
C LYS A 148 -7.89 -11.02 24.15
N LYS A 149 -7.83 -9.69 24.14
CA LYS A 149 -6.61 -8.95 23.85
C LYS A 149 -5.54 -9.22 24.90
N SER A 150 -4.32 -9.50 24.47
CA SER A 150 -3.16 -9.64 25.36
C SER A 150 -2.48 -8.29 25.57
N THR A 151 -1.93 -8.08 26.77
CA THR A 151 -1.07 -6.92 27.07
C THR A 151 0.33 -7.12 26.51
N VAL A 152 0.93 -6.06 25.97
CA VAL A 152 2.28 -6.06 25.37
C VAL A 152 3.24 -5.26 26.26
N THR A 153 4.42 -5.79 26.56
CA THR A 153 5.45 -5.06 27.31
C THR A 153 6.13 -4.01 26.42
N GLU A 154 6.75 -2.98 27.01
CA GLU A 154 7.36 -1.90 26.23
C GLU A 154 8.47 -2.40 25.28
N PHE A 155 9.31 -3.34 25.74
CA PHE A 155 10.31 -4.00 24.89
C PHE A 155 9.68 -4.76 23.70
N GLN A 156 8.54 -5.42 23.92
CA GLN A 156 7.81 -6.08 22.85
C GLN A 156 7.20 -5.07 21.86
N LYS A 157 6.76 -3.89 22.33
CA LYS A 157 6.25 -2.83 21.45
C LYS A 157 7.31 -2.35 20.48
N GLU A 158 8.52 -1.99 20.95
CA GLU A 158 9.59 -1.50 20.06
C GLU A 158 9.96 -2.50 18.97
N LYS A 159 10.11 -3.78 19.34
CA LYS A 159 10.38 -4.85 18.37
C LYS A 159 9.22 -5.01 17.38
N PHE A 160 7.98 -4.97 17.86
CA PHE A 160 6.81 -5.15 17.00
C PHE A 160 6.58 -3.95 16.07
N ILE A 161 6.92 -2.73 16.47
CA ILE A 161 6.90 -1.54 15.59
C ILE A 161 7.82 -1.75 14.39
N GLU A 162 9.02 -2.29 14.62
CA GLU A 162 9.94 -2.61 13.52
C GLU A 162 9.44 -3.76 12.65
N ASP A 163 8.78 -4.77 13.25
CA ASP A 163 8.14 -5.83 12.47
C ASP A 163 7.01 -5.31 11.58
N ILE A 164 6.17 -4.39 12.09
CA ILE A 164 5.12 -3.72 11.30
C ILE A 164 5.75 -2.94 10.15
N ARG A 165 6.82 -2.16 10.41
CA ARG A 165 7.51 -1.37 9.38
C ARG A 165 8.02 -2.25 8.23
N LYS A 166 8.65 -3.37 8.56
CA LYS A 166 9.17 -4.35 7.60
C LYS A 166 8.05 -5.06 6.85
N ALA A 167 6.98 -5.44 7.54
CA ALA A 167 5.80 -6.05 6.95
C ALA A 167 5.10 -5.10 5.96
N LEU A 168 4.94 -3.82 6.33
CA LEU A 168 4.41 -2.76 5.47
C LEU A 168 5.25 -2.61 4.20
N TYR A 169 6.57 -2.53 4.34
CA TYR A 169 7.46 -2.39 3.19
C TYR A 169 7.43 -3.61 2.27
N LEU A 170 7.40 -4.82 2.84
CA LEU A 170 7.26 -6.05 2.06
C LEU A 170 5.91 -6.15 1.36
N GLY A 171 4.81 -5.78 2.02
CA GLY A 171 3.48 -5.69 1.42
C GLY A 171 3.46 -4.71 0.24
N LYS A 172 4.12 -3.56 0.38
CA LYS A 172 4.31 -2.59 -0.71
C LYS A 172 5.05 -3.20 -1.90
N ILE A 173 6.17 -3.90 -1.66
CA ILE A 173 6.92 -4.59 -2.72
C ILE A 173 6.02 -5.56 -3.49
N ILE A 174 5.25 -6.38 -2.77
CA ILE A 174 4.35 -7.38 -3.38
C ILE A 174 3.23 -6.69 -4.17
N ALA A 175 2.63 -5.62 -3.64
CA ALA A 175 1.56 -4.88 -4.33
C ALA A 175 2.04 -4.29 -5.66
N TYR A 176 3.25 -3.73 -5.69
CA TYR A 176 3.85 -3.22 -6.93
C TYR A 176 4.21 -4.36 -7.88
N ALA A 177 4.76 -5.48 -7.39
CA ALA A 177 5.02 -6.66 -8.22
C ALA A 177 3.75 -7.16 -8.91
N GLN A 178 2.65 -7.29 -8.17
CA GLN A 178 1.33 -7.67 -8.71
C GLN A 178 0.83 -6.67 -9.77
N GLY A 179 0.92 -5.37 -9.50
CA GLY A 179 0.50 -4.34 -10.46
C GLY A 179 1.32 -4.33 -11.74
N PHE A 180 2.65 -4.46 -11.66
CA PHE A 180 3.52 -4.53 -12.82
C PHE A 180 3.34 -5.83 -13.61
N ALA A 181 3.16 -6.98 -12.93
CA ALA A 181 2.82 -8.23 -13.58
C ALA A 181 1.48 -8.13 -14.35
N LEU A 182 0.47 -7.47 -13.77
CA LEU A 182 -0.80 -7.19 -14.46
C LEU A 182 -0.60 -6.33 -15.71
N MET A 183 0.20 -5.25 -15.63
CA MET A 183 0.51 -4.43 -16.80
C MET A 183 1.28 -5.21 -17.87
N LYS A 184 2.18 -6.10 -17.46
CA LYS A 184 2.90 -6.99 -18.37
C LYS A 184 1.96 -7.92 -19.11
N LYS A 185 1.08 -8.61 -18.39
CA LYS A 185 0.08 -9.49 -18.99
C LYS A 185 -0.85 -8.74 -19.95
N ALA A 186 -1.28 -7.54 -19.57
CA ALA A 186 -2.09 -6.68 -20.43
C ALA A 186 -1.33 -6.24 -21.69
N SER A 187 -0.05 -5.89 -21.56
CA SER A 187 0.79 -5.51 -22.70
C SER A 187 0.91 -6.65 -23.72
N GLU A 188 1.09 -7.88 -23.24
CA GLU A 188 1.11 -9.09 -24.08
C GLU A 188 -0.26 -9.33 -24.74
N HIS A 189 -1.34 -9.28 -23.97
CA HIS A 189 -2.68 -9.57 -24.47
C HIS A 189 -3.18 -8.53 -25.49
N TYR A 190 -2.94 -7.24 -25.25
CA TYR A 190 -3.39 -6.15 -26.10
C TYR A 190 -2.33 -5.65 -27.10
N GLN A 191 -1.14 -6.27 -27.14
CA GLN A 191 -0.04 -5.93 -28.05
C GLN A 191 0.39 -4.45 -27.94
N TRP A 192 0.48 -3.94 -26.70
CA TRP A 192 0.82 -2.53 -26.44
C TRP A 192 2.31 -2.23 -26.38
N ASN A 193 3.15 -3.27 -26.24
CA ASN A 193 4.60 -3.16 -26.11
C ASN A 193 5.03 -2.11 -25.06
N LEU A 194 4.45 -2.21 -23.86
CA LEU A 194 4.68 -1.26 -22.77
C LEU A 194 6.15 -1.26 -22.32
N ASN A 195 6.68 -0.07 -22.07
CA ASN A 195 8.00 0.11 -21.47
C ASN A 195 7.85 0.36 -19.96
N PHE A 196 8.16 -0.64 -19.15
CA PHE A 196 7.94 -0.61 -17.70
C PHE A 196 8.91 0.34 -16.98
N SER A 197 10.12 0.55 -17.53
CA SER A 197 11.03 1.56 -17.01
C SER A 197 10.45 2.97 -17.16
N ASN A 198 9.89 3.29 -18.33
CA ASN A 198 9.22 4.57 -18.57
C ASN A 198 7.99 4.75 -17.68
N ILE A 199 7.17 3.69 -17.50
CA ILE A 199 6.02 3.71 -16.59
C ILE A 199 6.49 4.01 -15.15
N ALA A 200 7.50 3.31 -14.66
CA ALA A 200 8.05 3.56 -13.33
C ALA A 200 8.62 4.99 -13.19
N LYS A 201 9.29 5.52 -14.23
CA LYS A 201 9.85 6.88 -14.23
C LYS A 201 8.77 7.96 -14.06
N ILE A 202 7.60 7.80 -14.70
CA ILE A 202 6.52 8.78 -14.60
C ILE A 202 5.77 8.72 -13.26
N PHE A 203 5.89 7.63 -12.50
CA PHE A 203 5.31 7.53 -11.16
C PHE A 203 6.17 8.18 -10.06
N ARG A 204 7.42 8.56 -10.35
CA ARG A 204 8.35 9.07 -9.33
C ARG A 204 7.97 10.44 -8.76
N GLU A 205 7.21 11.25 -9.48
CA GLU A 205 6.82 12.59 -9.04
C GLU A 205 5.44 12.98 -9.59
N GLY A 206 4.72 13.85 -8.87
CA GLY A 206 3.43 14.39 -9.29
C GLY A 206 2.21 13.47 -9.11
N CYS A 207 2.39 12.15 -8.99
CA CYS A 207 1.30 11.21 -8.68
C CYS A 207 1.21 10.89 -7.18
N ILE A 208 0.16 10.17 -6.76
CA ILE A 208 -0.11 9.86 -5.35
C ILE A 208 0.85 8.81 -4.80
N ILE A 209 1.16 7.77 -5.58
CA ILE A 209 2.04 6.67 -5.16
C ILE A 209 3.54 7.00 -5.22
N ARG A 210 3.90 8.27 -5.39
CA ARG A 210 5.29 8.71 -5.52
C ARG A 210 6.09 8.37 -4.26
N ALA A 211 7.24 7.75 -4.46
CA ALA A 211 8.08 7.18 -3.42
C ALA A 211 9.51 6.97 -3.92
N ASP A 212 10.49 7.00 -3.01
CA ASP A 212 11.88 6.67 -3.34
C ASP A 212 12.00 5.21 -3.83
N PHE A 213 11.08 4.33 -3.37
CA PHE A 213 10.95 2.94 -3.82
C PHE A 213 10.87 2.78 -5.35
N LEU A 214 10.23 3.73 -6.05
CA LEU A 214 10.10 3.67 -7.52
C LEU A 214 11.45 3.77 -8.24
N ASN A 215 12.48 4.33 -7.61
CA ASN A 215 13.83 4.36 -8.20
C ASN A 215 14.42 2.95 -8.35
N TYR A 216 14.12 2.03 -7.42
CA TYR A 216 14.53 0.64 -7.55
C TYR A 216 13.84 0.00 -8.76
N ILE A 217 12.52 0.17 -8.89
CA ILE A 217 11.76 -0.36 -10.03
C ILE A 217 12.28 0.20 -11.36
N VAL A 218 12.60 1.51 -11.43
CA VAL A 218 13.22 2.10 -12.61
C VAL A 218 14.54 1.43 -12.94
N SER A 219 15.41 1.22 -11.95
CA SER A 219 16.73 0.59 -12.12
C SER A 219 16.60 -0.82 -12.67
N GLU A 220 15.73 -1.64 -12.08
CA GLU A 220 15.53 -3.04 -12.48
C GLU A 220 15.00 -3.15 -13.92
N TYR A 221 13.98 -2.36 -14.28
CA TYR A 221 13.44 -2.37 -15.64
C TYR A 221 14.31 -1.64 -16.67
N SER A 222 15.19 -0.73 -16.24
CA SER A 222 16.20 -0.14 -17.13
C SER A 222 17.29 -1.15 -17.50
N ALA A 223 17.62 -2.08 -16.59
CA ALA A 223 18.57 -3.15 -16.87
C ALA A 223 17.97 -4.25 -17.76
N ASN A 224 16.69 -4.60 -17.53
CA ASN A 224 15.97 -5.57 -18.34
C ASN A 224 14.47 -5.21 -18.36
N ASN A 225 13.91 -4.82 -19.52
CA ASN A 225 12.47 -4.51 -19.59
C ASN A 225 11.60 -5.78 -19.50
N ASP A 226 12.16 -6.96 -19.77
CA ASP A 226 11.45 -8.22 -19.88
C ASP A 226 11.55 -9.08 -18.61
N LEU A 227 11.76 -8.46 -17.44
CA LEU A 227 11.78 -9.15 -16.15
C LEU A 227 10.60 -10.10 -16.02
N LEU A 228 10.88 -11.33 -15.58
CA LEU A 228 9.83 -12.32 -15.31
C LEU A 228 8.90 -11.81 -14.21
N ASP A 229 9.48 -11.35 -13.09
CA ASP A 229 8.77 -10.73 -11.97
C ASP A 229 9.72 -9.79 -11.21
N LEU A 230 9.19 -8.71 -10.64
CA LEU A 230 9.95 -7.80 -9.76
C LEU A 230 10.48 -8.52 -8.52
N LEU A 231 9.78 -9.54 -8.01
CA LEU A 231 10.20 -10.28 -6.81
C LEU A 231 11.52 -11.04 -6.98
N PHE A 232 11.95 -11.29 -8.22
CA PHE A 232 13.18 -12.04 -8.51
C PHE A 232 14.40 -11.14 -8.70
N THR A 233 14.22 -9.82 -8.66
CA THR A 233 15.34 -8.90 -8.83
C THR A 233 16.29 -8.96 -7.66
N VAL A 234 17.58 -8.70 -7.92
CA VAL A 234 18.63 -8.82 -6.89
C VAL A 234 18.34 -7.88 -5.72
N SER A 235 17.91 -6.65 -6.00
CA SER A 235 17.64 -5.65 -4.96
C SER A 235 16.44 -6.01 -4.06
N LEU A 236 15.41 -6.66 -4.60
CA LEU A 236 14.18 -6.96 -3.85
C LEU A 236 14.22 -8.33 -3.17
N LYS A 237 14.88 -9.33 -3.78
CA LYS A 237 15.00 -10.68 -3.22
C LYS A 237 15.60 -10.67 -1.82
N ASP A 238 16.65 -9.89 -1.59
CA ASP A 238 17.34 -9.85 -0.30
C ASP A 238 16.47 -9.21 0.78
N ILE A 239 15.70 -8.17 0.42
CA ILE A 239 14.72 -7.54 1.31
C ILE A 239 13.59 -8.51 1.66
N ILE A 240 13.06 -9.23 0.67
CA ILE A 240 12.00 -10.24 0.88
C ILE A 240 12.48 -11.32 1.84
N ASN A 241 13.69 -11.86 1.63
CA ASN A 241 14.27 -12.89 2.49
C ASN A 241 14.50 -12.40 3.92
N LEU A 242 14.91 -11.13 4.08
CA LEU A 242 15.14 -10.53 5.39
C LEU A 242 13.83 -10.19 6.12
N TYR A 243 12.80 -9.71 5.41
CA TYR A 243 11.60 -9.13 6.04
C TYR A 243 10.44 -10.12 6.16
N GLN A 244 10.48 -11.27 5.48
CA GLN A 244 9.41 -12.26 5.56
C GLN A 244 9.13 -12.74 6.99
N HIS A 245 10.14 -12.80 7.88
CA HIS A 245 9.94 -13.22 9.26
C HIS A 245 9.10 -12.21 10.03
N SER A 246 9.36 -10.91 9.84
CA SER A 246 8.56 -9.82 10.41
C SER A 246 7.13 -9.84 9.90
N LEU A 247 6.92 -10.06 8.59
CA LEU A 247 5.57 -10.22 8.03
C LEU A 247 4.82 -11.40 8.67
N ARG A 248 5.46 -12.56 8.81
CA ARG A 248 4.85 -13.73 9.48
C ARG A 248 4.51 -13.42 10.94
N ASN A 249 5.40 -12.75 11.66
CA ASN A 249 5.16 -12.38 13.05
C ASN A 249 3.95 -11.44 13.18
N VAL A 250 3.85 -10.44 12.30
CA VAL A 250 2.69 -9.54 12.23
C VAL A 250 1.41 -10.32 11.94
N ILE A 251 1.42 -11.23 10.95
CA ILE A 251 0.25 -12.02 10.57
C ILE A 251 -0.24 -12.91 11.73
N VAL A 252 0.68 -13.66 12.34
CA VAL A 252 0.35 -14.56 13.47
C VAL A 252 -0.17 -13.76 14.65
N THR A 253 0.46 -12.63 14.95
CA THR A 253 0.04 -11.76 16.05
C THR A 253 -1.34 -11.19 15.79
N ALA A 254 -1.58 -10.58 14.63
CA ALA A 254 -2.88 -10.01 14.28
C ALA A 254 -4.00 -11.07 14.30
N THR A 255 -3.72 -12.28 13.79
CA THR A 255 -4.64 -13.42 13.84
C THR A 255 -5.00 -13.78 15.27
N ASN A 256 -4.00 -13.94 16.15
CA ASN A 256 -4.22 -14.27 17.57
C ASN A 256 -4.99 -13.18 18.32
N GLN A 257 -4.84 -11.92 17.90
CA GLN A 257 -5.48 -10.77 18.53
C GLN A 257 -6.83 -10.38 17.89
N GLY A 258 -7.25 -11.09 16.84
CA GLY A 258 -8.50 -10.77 16.13
C GLY A 258 -8.47 -9.42 15.42
N ILE A 259 -7.30 -9.00 14.93
CA ILE A 259 -7.11 -7.76 14.17
C ILE A 259 -7.11 -8.11 12.69
N SER A 260 -8.01 -7.48 11.93
CA SER A 260 -8.12 -7.68 10.49
C SER A 260 -6.96 -6.98 9.77
N ILE A 261 -6.23 -7.76 8.97
CA ILE A 261 -5.11 -7.36 8.10
C ILE A 261 -5.22 -8.12 6.76
N PRO A 262 -6.26 -7.81 5.96
CA PRO A 262 -6.65 -8.59 4.77
C PRO A 262 -5.61 -8.61 3.64
#